data_AF-A0A7C4I518-F1
#
_entry.id   AF-A0A7C4I518-F1
#
_cell.length_a   1.000
_cell.length_b   1.000
_cell.length_c   1.000
_cell.angle_alpha   90.00
_cell.angle_beta   90.00
_cell.angle_gamma   90.00
#
_symmetry.space_group_name_H-M   'P 1'
#
loop_
_entity.id
_entity.type
_entity.pdbx_description
1 polymer ?
#
loop_
_entity_poly.entity_id
_entity_poly.type
_entity_poly.pdbx_seq_one_letter_code
_entity_poly.pdbx_strand_id
1 'polypeptide(L)'
;MAVKVYLPTPLRQYADGRDMVELDGSTVGEVLNKLVSRYTALQKHLFNENGAIRSFVNVFVNNEDIRFLEGVNTKLKDGDVVYIIPSIAGGLSIAAPAAISKKLGRTVKQHGRITVPAKLLKKAKKNEVTVIIDDVKYLFEPDRYNRIYLPPALREKIAHLSSFEFTLSDGELILRFRRF
;
A
#
# COMPACT_ATOMS: atom_id res chain seq x y z
N MET A 1 -1.61 -19.97 -22.36
CA MET A 1 -2.38 -19.12 -21.44
C MET A 1 -1.45 -17.99 -21.04
N ALA A 2 -1.54 -16.85 -21.70
CA ALA A 2 -0.63 -15.74 -21.48
C ALA A 2 -1.04 -14.94 -20.25
N VAL A 3 -0.14 -14.86 -19.26
CA VAL A 3 -0.26 -14.03 -18.07
C VAL A 3 0.77 -12.91 -18.17
N LYS A 4 0.35 -11.68 -17.87
CA LYS A 4 1.23 -10.51 -17.88
C LYS A 4 1.81 -10.28 -16.49
N VAL A 5 3.12 -10.38 -16.35
CA VAL A 5 3.81 -10.11 -15.09
C VAL A 5 4.47 -8.75 -15.15
N TYR A 6 4.01 -7.81 -14.33
CA TYR A 6 4.59 -6.49 -14.21
C TYR A 6 5.69 -6.45 -13.16
N LEU A 7 6.82 -5.87 -13.57
CA LEU A 7 8.02 -5.74 -12.79
C LEU A 7 8.20 -4.30 -12.27
N PRO A 8 8.45 -4.15 -10.97
CA PRO A 8 8.73 -2.86 -10.37
C PRO A 8 10.08 -2.35 -10.87
N THR A 9 10.25 -1.03 -10.96
CA THR A 9 11.49 -0.39 -11.48
C THR A 9 12.79 -1.00 -10.93
N PRO A 10 12.92 -1.29 -9.61
CA PRO A 10 14.15 -1.86 -9.06
C PRO A 10 14.47 -3.27 -9.54
N LEU A 11 13.47 -4.05 -9.98
CA LEU A 11 13.67 -5.41 -10.47
C LEU A 11 13.92 -5.48 -11.98
N ARG A 12 13.60 -4.42 -12.74
CA ARG A 12 13.77 -4.39 -14.20
C ARG A 12 15.22 -4.61 -14.62
N GLN A 13 16.18 -4.14 -13.83
CA GLN A 13 17.61 -4.38 -14.07
C GLN A 13 18.00 -5.86 -14.09
N TYR A 14 17.21 -6.72 -13.43
CA TYR A 14 17.41 -8.17 -13.40
C TYR A 14 16.56 -8.92 -14.45
N ALA A 15 15.82 -8.19 -15.29
CA ALA A 15 14.92 -8.70 -16.31
C ALA A 15 15.10 -7.96 -17.65
N ASP A 16 16.34 -7.71 -18.04
CA ASP A 16 16.72 -7.02 -19.29
C ASP A 16 16.07 -5.64 -19.49
N GLY A 17 15.81 -4.92 -18.39
CA GLY A 17 15.15 -3.62 -18.41
C GLY A 17 13.64 -3.65 -18.67
N ARG A 18 13.03 -4.84 -18.80
CA ARG A 18 11.60 -4.98 -19.10
C ARG A 18 10.75 -4.64 -17.89
N ASP A 19 9.67 -3.90 -18.14
CA ASP A 19 8.63 -3.57 -17.17
C ASP A 19 7.50 -4.60 -17.12
N MET A 20 7.37 -5.42 -18.16
CA MET A 20 6.39 -6.49 -18.28
C MET A 20 6.99 -7.70 -18.99
N VAL A 21 6.65 -8.89 -18.50
CA VAL A 21 7.01 -10.18 -19.11
C VAL A 21 5.74 -11.01 -19.27
N GLU A 22 5.49 -11.48 -20.48
CA GLU A 22 4.43 -12.47 -20.73
C GLU A 22 4.97 -13.88 -20.50
N LEU A 23 4.24 -14.64 -19.70
CA LEU A 23 4.57 -16.02 -19.31
C LEU A 23 3.29 -16.86 -19.29
N ASP A 24 3.42 -18.15 -19.54
CA ASP A 24 2.34 -19.09 -19.33
C ASP A 24 2.36 -19.69 -17.93
N GLY A 25 1.21 -19.93 -17.31
CA GLY A 25 1.10 -20.70 -16.07
C GLY A 25 -0.32 -20.77 -15.53
N SER A 26 -0.59 -21.82 -14.77
CA SER A 26 -1.92 -22.09 -14.20
C SER A 26 -2.08 -21.50 -12.80
N THR A 27 -0.96 -21.19 -12.13
CA THR A 27 -0.91 -20.60 -10.79
C THR A 27 0.15 -19.52 -10.68
N VAL A 28 0.03 -18.66 -9.66
CA VAL A 28 1.04 -17.64 -9.34
C VAL A 28 2.41 -18.26 -9.11
N GLY A 29 2.48 -19.38 -8.39
CA GLY A 29 3.74 -20.08 -8.14
C GLY A 29 4.42 -20.57 -9.43
N GLU A 30 3.67 -21.16 -10.35
CA GLU A 30 4.19 -21.58 -11.67
C GLU A 30 4.73 -20.40 -12.48
N VAL A 31 3.99 -19.29 -12.52
CA VAL A 31 4.39 -18.09 -13.25
C VAL A 31 5.65 -17.48 -12.66
N LEU A 32 5.75 -17.37 -11.33
CA LEU A 32 6.95 -16.85 -10.67
C LEU A 32 8.17 -17.77 -10.86
N ASN A 33 7.97 -19.09 -10.84
CA ASN A 33 9.05 -20.05 -11.10
C ASN A 33 9.56 -19.95 -12.55
N LYS A 34 8.66 -19.78 -13.53
CA LYS A 34 9.05 -19.54 -14.93
C LYS A 34 9.74 -18.21 -15.12
N LEU A 35 9.28 -17.16 -14.42
CA LEU A 35 9.92 -15.85 -14.44
C LEU A 35 11.38 -15.95 -13.99
N VAL A 36 11.63 -16.65 -12.89
CA VAL A 36 12.98 -16.87 -12.36
C VAL A 36 13.80 -17.84 -13.22
N SER A 37 13.17 -18.83 -13.84
CA SER A 37 13.85 -19.73 -14.80
C SER A 37 14.35 -18.96 -16.02
N ARG A 38 13.58 -17.96 -16.48
CA ARG A 38 13.98 -17.07 -17.58
C ARG A 38 15.00 -16.02 -17.16
N TYR A 39 14.87 -15.49 -15.94
CA TYR A 39 15.74 -14.46 -15.38
C TYR A 39 16.27 -14.89 -14.01
N THR A 40 17.31 -15.72 -14.02
CA THR A 40 17.84 -16.35 -12.79
C THR A 40 18.31 -15.35 -11.74
N ALA A 41 18.72 -14.15 -12.17
CA ALA A 41 19.08 -13.06 -11.27
C ALA A 41 17.93 -12.66 -10.32
N LEU A 42 16.65 -12.78 -10.74
CA LEU A 42 15.49 -12.47 -9.91
C LEU A 42 15.30 -13.42 -8.72
N GLN A 43 15.89 -14.63 -8.76
CA GLN A 43 15.68 -15.65 -7.72
C GLN A 43 15.98 -15.10 -6.32
N LYS A 44 17.14 -14.45 -6.17
CA LYS A 44 17.60 -13.91 -4.89
C LYS A 44 16.75 -12.75 -4.38
N HIS A 45 16.01 -12.08 -5.27
CA HIS A 45 15.15 -10.94 -4.93
C HIS A 45 13.72 -11.35 -4.61
N LEU A 46 13.20 -12.40 -5.26
CA LEU A 46 11.83 -12.87 -5.08
C LEU A 46 11.68 -13.95 -4.01
N PHE A 47 12.66 -14.86 -3.93
CA PHE A 47 12.60 -16.04 -3.07
C PHE A 47 13.70 -16.04 -2.00
N ASN A 48 13.39 -16.64 -0.85
CA ASN A 48 14.36 -16.94 0.20
C ASN A 48 15.07 -18.28 -0.08
N GLU A 49 16.00 -18.67 0.80
CA GLU A 49 16.78 -19.91 0.68
C GLU A 49 15.92 -21.18 0.75
N ASN A 50 14.73 -21.09 1.35
CA ASN A 50 13.78 -22.18 1.47
C ASN A 50 12.83 -22.29 0.25
N GLY A 51 13.02 -21.46 -0.78
CA GLY A 51 12.15 -21.43 -1.96
C GLY A 51 10.79 -20.76 -1.74
N ALA A 52 10.57 -20.09 -0.61
CA ALA A 52 9.36 -19.32 -0.35
C ALA A 52 9.52 -17.86 -0.79
N ILE A 53 8.42 -17.21 -1.19
CA ILE A 53 8.41 -15.78 -1.52
C ILE A 53 8.88 -14.99 -0.28
N ARG A 54 9.81 -14.05 -0.49
CA ARG A 54 10.33 -13.22 0.60
C ARG A 54 9.22 -12.36 1.19
N SER A 55 9.23 -12.15 2.51
CA SER A 55 8.20 -11.37 3.21
C SER A 55 8.07 -9.94 2.70
N PHE A 56 9.15 -9.39 2.14
CA PHE A 56 9.15 -8.07 1.52
C PHE A 56 8.71 -8.08 0.05
N VAL A 57 8.20 -9.18 -0.49
CA VAL A 57 7.66 -9.24 -1.84
C VAL A 57 6.16 -9.47 -1.71
N ASN A 58 5.38 -8.49 -2.18
CA ASN A 58 3.94 -8.60 -2.29
C ASN A 58 3.61 -8.93 -3.74
N VAL A 59 2.65 -9.81 -3.94
CA VAL A 59 2.22 -10.24 -5.27
C VAL A 59 0.72 -10.05 -5.36
N PHE A 60 0.27 -9.45 -6.45
CA PHE A 60 -1.15 -9.19 -6.68
C PHE A 60 -1.59 -9.83 -7.98
N VAL A 61 -2.81 -10.35 -8.02
CA VAL A 61 -3.49 -10.81 -9.24
C VAL A 61 -4.67 -9.88 -9.46
N ASN A 62 -4.71 -9.18 -10.60
CA ASN A 62 -5.80 -8.26 -10.96
C ASN A 62 -6.20 -7.27 -9.84
N ASN A 63 -5.21 -6.76 -9.10
CA ASN A 63 -5.33 -5.84 -7.95
C ASN A 63 -5.66 -6.47 -6.59
N GLU A 64 -5.76 -7.80 -6.48
CA GLU A 64 -5.97 -8.50 -5.20
C GLU A 64 -4.66 -9.14 -4.71
N ASP A 65 -4.29 -8.92 -3.44
CA ASP A 65 -3.08 -9.52 -2.85
C ASP A 65 -3.29 -11.02 -2.66
N ILE A 66 -2.35 -11.83 -3.14
CA ILE A 66 -2.43 -13.30 -3.06
C ILE A 66 -2.50 -13.82 -1.61
N ARG A 67 -2.09 -13.01 -0.63
CA ARG A 67 -2.18 -13.35 0.80
C ARG A 67 -3.63 -13.46 1.30
N PHE A 68 -4.57 -12.80 0.63
CA PHE A 68 -6.01 -12.91 0.92
C PHE A 68 -6.70 -13.92 -0.02
N LEU A 69 -5.95 -14.51 -0.96
CA LEU A 69 -6.39 -15.57 -1.88
C LEU A 69 -5.78 -16.92 -1.42
N GLU A 70 -5.30 -17.73 -2.37
CA GLU A 70 -4.69 -19.03 -2.10
C GLU A 70 -3.14 -18.96 -2.12
N GLY A 71 -2.57 -17.76 -1.94
CA GLY A 71 -1.12 -17.54 -1.99
C GLY A 71 -0.52 -17.94 -3.33
N VAL A 72 0.58 -18.71 -3.30
CA VAL A 72 1.22 -19.22 -4.52
C VAL A 72 0.35 -20.17 -5.33
N ASN A 73 -0.67 -20.78 -4.69
CA ASN A 73 -1.60 -21.69 -5.36
C ASN A 73 -2.74 -20.96 -6.06
N THR A 74 -2.82 -19.62 -5.92
CA THR A 74 -3.84 -18.79 -6.59
C THR A 74 -3.86 -19.10 -8.08
N LYS A 75 -4.99 -19.58 -8.56
CA LYS A 75 -5.19 -19.95 -9.97
C LYS A 75 -5.23 -18.72 -10.85
N LEU A 76 -4.61 -18.84 -12.02
CA LEU A 76 -4.54 -17.80 -13.02
C LEU A 76 -5.32 -18.22 -14.26
N LYS A 77 -5.91 -17.24 -14.93
CA LYS A 77 -6.61 -17.35 -16.20
C LYS A 77 -5.81 -16.68 -17.30
N ASP A 78 -6.13 -17.03 -18.53
CA ASP A 78 -5.59 -16.33 -19.70
C ASP A 78 -5.95 -14.84 -19.64
N GLY A 79 -4.96 -13.98 -19.85
CA GLY A 79 -5.11 -12.52 -19.77
C GLY A 79 -4.99 -11.93 -18.36
N ASP A 80 -4.84 -12.75 -17.31
CA ASP A 80 -4.64 -12.23 -15.96
C ASP A 80 -3.33 -11.44 -15.84
N VAL A 81 -3.36 -10.48 -14.92
CA VAL A 81 -2.24 -9.59 -14.66
C VAL A 81 -1.70 -9.83 -13.26
N VAL A 82 -0.41 -10.16 -13.18
CA VAL A 82 0.33 -10.35 -11.93
C VAL A 82 1.25 -9.15 -11.70
N TYR A 83 1.10 -8.48 -10.56
CA TYR A 83 1.99 -7.40 -10.14
C TYR A 83 2.94 -7.87 -9.06
N ILE A 84 4.24 -7.66 -9.26
CA ILE A 84 5.24 -7.84 -8.22
C ILE A 84 5.53 -6.48 -7.61
N ILE A 85 5.24 -6.32 -6.32
CA ILE A 85 5.51 -5.09 -5.58
C ILE A 85 6.50 -5.39 -4.47
N PRO A 86 7.72 -4.86 -4.55
CA PRO A 86 8.67 -5.02 -3.48
C PRO A 86 8.24 -4.08 -2.36
N SER A 87 8.03 -4.64 -1.18
CA SER A 87 7.98 -3.92 0.10
C SER A 87 9.40 -3.46 0.44
N ILE A 88 9.92 -2.52 -0.33
CA ILE A 88 11.22 -1.95 -0.03
C ILE A 88 11.04 -1.04 1.19
N ALA A 89 11.58 -1.47 2.32
CA ALA A 89 12.00 -0.52 3.34
C ALA A 89 13.24 0.23 2.80
N GLY A 90 13.04 1.28 1.97
CA GLY A 90 14.11 2.17 1.50
C GLY A 90 14.02 2.57 0.00
N GLY A 91 14.29 3.79 -0.45
CA GLY A 91 14.90 4.91 0.22
C GLY A 91 14.61 6.21 -0.53
N LEU A 92 13.76 7.02 0.06
CA LEU A 92 14.24 8.29 0.55
C LEU A 92 14.12 8.15 2.07
N SER A 93 15.17 8.47 2.82
CA SER A 93 14.88 9.09 4.10
C SER A 93 14.28 10.46 3.80
N ILE A 94 13.01 10.46 3.42
CA ILE A 94 12.06 11.18 4.23
C ILE A 94 11.61 10.07 5.14
N ALA A 95 12.16 9.96 6.36
CA ALA A 95 11.48 9.22 7.42
C ALA A 95 9.98 9.44 7.19
N ALA A 96 9.18 8.41 6.85
CA ALA A 96 7.77 8.58 6.51
C ALA A 96 7.22 9.60 7.50
N PRO A 97 6.96 10.84 7.08
CA PRO A 97 7.15 11.96 8.01
C PRO A 97 6.17 11.77 9.15
N ALA A 98 6.77 11.44 10.29
CA ALA A 98 6.15 10.83 11.44
C ALA A 98 4.80 10.17 11.10
N ALA A 99 4.83 9.01 10.44
CA ALA A 99 3.64 8.22 10.28
C ALA A 99 3.13 7.82 11.68
N ILE A 100 2.09 8.51 12.16
CA ILE A 100 1.54 8.32 13.49
C ILE A 100 0.24 7.54 13.29
N SER A 101 0.35 6.23 13.46
CA SER A 101 -0.80 5.32 13.52
C SER A 101 -1.45 5.40 14.90
N LYS A 102 -2.77 5.58 14.93
CA LYS A 102 -3.57 5.57 16.15
C LYS A 102 -4.82 4.70 15.95
N LYS A 103 -5.17 3.96 16.99
CA LYS A 103 -6.45 3.25 17.07
C LYS A 103 -7.59 4.27 17.03
N LEU A 104 -8.66 3.95 16.33
CA LEU A 104 -9.84 4.81 16.26
C LEU A 104 -10.55 4.81 17.62
N GLY A 105 -10.31 5.86 18.43
CA GLY A 105 -10.85 5.98 19.78
C GLY A 105 -12.34 6.36 19.81
N ARG A 106 -13.01 6.11 20.95
CA ARG A 106 -14.43 6.44 21.18
C ARG A 106 -14.75 7.91 20.87
N THR A 107 -13.85 8.83 21.20
CA THR A 107 -14.01 10.27 20.93
C THR A 107 -14.11 10.60 19.45
N VAL A 108 -13.37 9.91 18.58
CA VAL A 108 -13.44 10.14 17.13
C VAL A 108 -14.77 9.62 16.57
N LYS A 109 -15.20 8.43 17.02
CA LYS A 109 -16.50 7.85 16.60
C LYS A 109 -17.69 8.69 17.06
N GLN A 110 -17.66 9.21 18.29
CA GLN A 110 -18.78 9.96 18.88
C GLN A 110 -18.81 11.43 18.48
N HIS A 111 -17.66 12.11 18.47
CA HIS A 111 -17.59 13.56 18.31
C HIS A 111 -16.95 13.99 16.98
N GLY A 112 -16.49 13.04 16.16
CA GLY A 112 -15.82 13.32 14.88
C GLY A 112 -14.52 14.10 15.01
N ARG A 113 -13.97 14.20 16.21
CA ARG A 113 -12.85 15.09 16.51
C ARG A 113 -11.54 14.33 16.48
N ILE A 114 -10.64 14.71 15.58
CA ILE A 114 -9.32 14.08 15.45
C ILE A 114 -8.26 15.13 15.75
N THR A 115 -7.42 14.85 16.75
CA THR A 115 -6.27 15.70 17.07
C THR A 115 -5.09 15.34 16.20
N VAL A 116 -4.71 16.30 15.37
CA VAL A 116 -3.53 16.26 14.52
C VAL A 116 -2.29 16.55 15.37
N PRO A 117 -1.23 15.73 15.27
CA PRO A 117 0.03 16.00 15.96
C PRO A 117 0.65 17.33 15.52
N ALA A 118 0.91 18.25 16.47
CA ALA A 118 1.51 19.55 16.18
C ALA A 118 2.87 19.46 15.44
N LYS A 119 3.64 18.39 15.68
CA LYS A 119 4.91 18.11 14.99
C LYS A 119 4.73 17.90 13.48
N LEU A 120 3.58 17.40 13.05
CA LEU A 120 3.27 17.17 11.64
C LEU A 120 2.77 18.46 10.97
N LEU A 121 1.92 19.23 11.65
CA LEU A 121 1.46 20.52 11.15
C LEU A 121 2.60 21.50 10.91
N LYS A 122 3.58 21.55 11.82
CA LYS A 122 4.79 22.37 11.64
C LYS A 122 5.65 21.98 10.43
N LYS A 123 5.51 20.75 9.94
CA LYS A 123 6.26 20.23 8.77
C LYS A 123 5.44 20.31 7.48
N ALA A 124 4.14 20.58 7.57
CA ALA A 124 3.29 20.73 6.42
C ALA A 124 3.52 22.11 5.76
N LYS A 125 3.48 22.14 4.43
CA LYS A 125 3.57 23.38 3.63
C LYS A 125 2.31 24.22 3.78
N LYS A 126 1.17 23.60 4.09
CA LYS A 126 -0.14 24.22 4.27
C LYS A 126 -0.74 23.80 5.60
N ASN A 127 -1.55 24.66 6.19
CA ASN A 127 -2.32 24.34 7.40
C ASN A 127 -3.62 23.59 7.06
N GLU A 128 -3.50 22.53 6.26
CA GLU A 128 -4.61 21.74 5.75
C GLU A 128 -4.30 20.25 5.96
N VAL A 129 -5.35 19.47 6.20
CA VAL A 129 -5.30 18.01 6.33
C VAL A 129 -6.22 17.40 5.31
N THR A 130 -5.64 16.63 4.40
CA THR A 130 -6.40 15.82 3.44
C THR A 130 -6.81 14.53 4.11
N VAL A 131 -8.10 14.37 4.36
CA VAL A 131 -8.70 13.15 4.87
C VAL A 131 -9.17 12.30 3.68
N ILE A 132 -8.73 11.05 3.61
CA ILE A 132 -9.13 10.10 2.57
C ILE A 132 -10.05 9.05 3.19
N ILE A 133 -11.28 8.97 2.69
CA ILE A 133 -12.31 7.99 3.08
C ILE A 133 -12.92 7.43 1.80
N ASP A 134 -12.90 6.10 1.63
CA ASP A 134 -13.42 5.41 0.43
C ASP A 134 -12.90 6.00 -0.88
N ASP A 135 -11.59 6.26 -0.95
CA ASP A 135 -10.90 6.93 -2.08
C ASP A 135 -11.34 8.37 -2.40
N VAL A 136 -12.27 8.93 -1.62
CA VAL A 136 -12.67 10.33 -1.72
C VAL A 136 -11.79 11.20 -0.82
N LYS A 137 -11.26 12.29 -1.39
CA LYS A 137 -10.45 13.28 -0.68
C LYS A 137 -11.32 14.39 -0.12
N TYR A 138 -11.14 14.70 1.16
CA TYR A 138 -11.77 15.79 1.86
C TYR A 138 -10.70 16.67 2.51
N LEU A 139 -10.77 17.99 2.33
CA LEU A 139 -9.82 18.92 2.93
C LEU A 139 -10.40 19.51 4.21
N PHE A 140 -9.58 19.56 5.26
CA PHE A 140 -9.93 20.14 6.55
C PHE A 140 -8.85 21.07 7.06
N GLU A 141 -9.25 22.21 7.60
CA GLU A 141 -8.36 23.09 8.34
C GLU A 141 -8.39 22.73 9.84
N PRO A 142 -7.23 22.49 10.48
CA PRO A 142 -7.18 22.31 11.93
C PRO A 142 -7.54 23.58 12.68
N ASP A 143 -8.24 23.44 13.80
CA ASP A 143 -8.47 24.54 14.73
C ASP A 143 -7.17 24.96 15.48
N ARG A 144 -7.27 26.00 16.32
CA ARG A 144 -6.18 26.47 17.19
C ARG A 144 -5.62 25.43 18.16
N TYR A 145 -6.32 24.31 18.36
CA TYR A 145 -5.92 23.17 19.19
C TYR A 145 -5.44 21.98 18.35
N ASN A 146 -5.17 22.18 17.06
CA ASN A 146 -4.76 21.17 16.09
C ASN A 146 -5.81 20.07 15.90
N ARG A 147 -7.11 20.40 15.95
CA ARG A 147 -8.20 19.43 15.81
C ARG A 147 -8.94 19.66 14.50
N ILE A 148 -9.21 18.56 13.80
CA ILE A 148 -10.14 18.54 12.68
C ILE A 148 -11.47 17.92 13.13
N TYR A 149 -12.55 18.40 12.54
CA TYR A 149 -13.91 17.99 12.88
C TYR A 149 -14.57 17.38 11.65
N LEU A 150 -14.81 16.08 11.72
CA LEU A 150 -15.52 15.36 10.68
C LEU A 150 -17.03 15.64 10.81
N PRO A 151 -17.72 16.06 9.73
CA PRO A 151 -19.17 16.21 9.73
C PRO A 151 -19.86 14.85 9.91
N PRO A 152 -21.12 14.83 10.41
CA PRO A 152 -21.84 13.58 10.70
C PRO A 152 -21.84 12.55 9.56
N ALA A 153 -22.04 13.01 8.32
CA ALA A 153 -22.02 12.14 7.13
C ALA A 153 -20.71 11.36 6.94
N LEU A 154 -19.55 11.96 7.30
CA LEU A 154 -18.27 11.26 7.23
C LEU A 154 -18.04 10.36 8.44
N ARG A 155 -18.64 10.66 9.60
CA ARG A 155 -18.54 9.83 10.81
C ARG A 155 -19.16 8.46 10.59
N GLU A 156 -20.31 8.42 9.91
CA GLU A 156 -20.98 7.17 9.54
C GLU A 156 -20.08 6.30 8.67
N LYS A 157 -19.45 6.89 7.65
CA LYS A 157 -18.52 6.17 6.76
C LYS A 157 -17.33 5.55 7.51
N ILE A 158 -16.80 6.25 8.52
CA ILE A 158 -15.66 5.75 9.30
C ILE A 158 -16.06 4.88 10.50
N ALA A 159 -17.36 4.67 10.76
CA ALA A 159 -17.83 3.95 11.95
C ALA A 159 -17.32 2.50 11.99
N HIS A 160 -17.23 1.87 10.80
CA HIS A 160 -16.76 0.50 10.59
C HIS A 160 -15.22 0.38 10.55
N LEU A 161 -14.50 1.50 10.55
CA LEU A 161 -13.05 1.51 10.50
C LEU A 161 -12.46 1.34 11.91
N SER A 162 -11.22 0.86 11.96
CA SER A 162 -10.57 0.42 13.21
C SER A 162 -9.38 1.28 13.60
N SER A 163 -8.73 1.91 12.63
CA SER A 163 -7.53 2.71 12.83
C SER A 163 -7.44 3.82 11.80
N PHE A 164 -6.58 4.79 12.10
CA PHE A 164 -6.18 5.82 11.15
C PHE A 164 -4.69 6.12 11.29
N GLU A 165 -4.13 6.65 10.23
CA GLU A 165 -2.72 6.98 10.12
C GLU A 165 -2.59 8.38 9.52
N PHE A 166 -1.75 9.20 10.15
CA PHE A 166 -1.29 10.43 9.54
C PHE A 166 -0.03 10.14 8.72
N THR A 167 0.06 10.70 7.53
CA THR A 167 1.24 10.66 6.68
C THR A 167 1.47 12.05 6.12
N LEU A 168 2.70 12.53 6.13
CA LEU A 168 3.04 13.74 5.38
C LEU A 168 3.69 13.30 4.04
N SER A 169 3.28 13.87 2.91
CA SER A 169 3.85 13.55 1.60
C SER A 169 4.03 14.84 0.84
N ASP A 170 5.25 15.13 0.39
CA ASP A 170 5.57 16.36 -0.36
C ASP A 170 5.19 17.68 0.34
N GLY A 171 5.00 17.64 1.67
CA GLY A 171 4.54 18.76 2.48
C GLY A 171 3.02 18.83 2.68
N GLU A 172 2.26 17.89 2.12
CA GLU A 172 0.83 17.74 2.36
C GLU A 172 0.59 16.76 3.50
N LEU A 173 -0.25 17.15 4.46
CA LEU A 173 -0.63 16.26 5.55
C LEU A 173 -1.87 15.46 5.16
N ILE A 174 -1.75 14.15 5.20
CA ILE A 174 -2.78 13.20 4.79
C ILE A 174 -3.19 12.37 6.00
N LEU A 175 -4.49 12.20 6.20
CA LEU A 175 -5.06 11.27 7.15
C LEU A 175 -5.78 10.17 6.36
N ARG A 176 -5.36 8.92 6.56
CA ARG A 176 -5.99 7.74 5.95
C ARG A 176 -6.61 6.89 7.04
N PHE A 177 -7.83 6.41 6.80
CA PHE A 177 -8.43 5.38 7.64
C PHE A 177 -8.14 4.00 7.07
N ARG A 178 -8.04 3.00 7.97
CA ARG A 178 -7.90 1.60 7.58
C ARG A 178 -8.93 0.74 8.29
N ARG A 179 -9.38 -0.29 7.56
CA ARG A 179 -10.10 -1.45 8.11
C ARG A 179 -9.05 -2.47 8.58
N PHE A 180 -9.38 -3.24 9.62
CA PHE A 180 -8.57 -4.43 9.96
C PHE A 180 -8.76 -5.50 8.90
#